data_AF-A0A1K2DHS9-F1
#
_entry.id   AF-A0A1K2DHS9-F1
#
_cell.length_a   1.000
_cell.length_b   1.000
_cell.length_c   1.000
_cell.angle_alpha   90.00
_cell.angle_beta   90.00
_cell.angle_gamma   90.00
#
_symmetry.space_group_name_H-M   'P 1'
#
loop_
_entity.id
_entity.type
_entity.pdbx_description
1 polymer ?
#
loop_
_entity_poly.entity_id
_entity_poly.type
_entity_poly.pdbx_seq_one_letter_code
_entity_poly.pdbx_strand_id
1 'polypeptide(L)'
;MDVGNATAAAVAFIGVVGTLLSALLTQRAADRSRQRENTRAERLRARRSEAEARHSTCVALNTAARQYLAALTDQFHALGGTEDPGLVRRRLVEARDLHREAHAEAQLRLPERILGIADEVSHGLGTLYGRLLRLADGMPRPGDSPTAAKAEIDVLWDRLRTLRREMREELRETDRDDRQAEGDV
;
A
#
# COMPACT_ATOMS: atom_id res chain seq x y z
N MET A 1 -54.98 -38.13 50.69
CA MET A 1 -54.51 -36.77 50.39
C MET A 1 -53.15 -36.92 49.72
N ASP A 2 -52.97 -36.50 48.47
CA ASP A 2 -51.62 -36.35 47.88
C ASP A 2 -51.60 -35.69 46.49
N VAL A 3 -52.76 -35.50 45.86
CA VAL A 3 -52.86 -34.88 44.53
C VAL A 3 -52.37 -33.42 44.53
N GLY A 4 -52.62 -32.66 45.60
CA GLY A 4 -52.21 -31.25 45.72
C GLY A 4 -50.71 -31.03 45.88
N ASN A 5 -50.01 -31.97 46.54
CA ASN A 5 -48.56 -31.87 46.76
C ASN A 5 -47.79 -32.25 45.49
N ALA A 6 -48.28 -33.27 44.76
CA ALA A 6 -47.75 -33.66 43.46
C ALA A 6 -47.91 -32.54 42.40
N THR A 7 -49.06 -31.85 42.38
CA THR A 7 -49.26 -30.71 41.47
C THR A 7 -48.37 -29.52 41.81
N ALA A 8 -48.18 -29.22 43.11
CA ALA A 8 -47.31 -28.12 43.53
C ALA A 8 -45.84 -28.36 43.19
N ALA A 9 -45.35 -29.60 43.40
CA ALA A 9 -44.00 -30.00 43.01
C ALA A 9 -43.80 -29.93 41.48
N ALA A 10 -44.79 -30.37 40.70
CA ALA A 10 -44.74 -30.29 39.24
C ALA A 10 -44.67 -28.84 38.74
N VAL A 11 -45.47 -27.93 39.30
CA VAL A 11 -45.45 -26.51 38.93
C VAL A 11 -44.12 -25.85 39.29
N ALA A 12 -43.57 -26.15 40.48
CA ALA A 12 -42.27 -25.64 40.90
C ALA A 12 -41.14 -26.10 39.95
N PHE A 13 -41.15 -27.36 39.54
CA PHE A 13 -40.15 -27.91 38.62
C PHE A 13 -40.21 -27.25 37.24
N ILE A 14 -41.42 -27.04 36.71
CA ILE A 14 -41.64 -26.33 35.44
C ILE A 14 -41.11 -24.89 35.51
N GLY A 15 -41.32 -24.19 36.64
CA GLY A 15 -40.80 -22.84 36.85
C GLY A 15 -39.27 -22.77 36.85
N VAL A 16 -38.61 -23.72 37.52
CA VAL A 16 -37.14 -23.79 37.57
C VAL A 16 -36.56 -24.13 36.19
N VAL A 17 -37.13 -25.12 35.50
CA VAL A 17 -36.70 -25.51 34.13
C VAL A 17 -36.92 -24.35 33.14
N GLY A 18 -38.06 -23.66 33.21
CA GLY A 18 -38.36 -22.51 32.36
C GLY A 18 -37.40 -21.34 32.58
N THR A 19 -36.98 -21.12 33.82
CA THR A 19 -36.00 -20.07 34.16
C THR A 19 -34.60 -20.42 33.66
N LEU A 20 -34.16 -21.67 33.86
CA LEU A 20 -32.86 -22.14 33.38
C LEU A 20 -32.76 -22.15 31.85
N LEU A 21 -33.84 -22.57 31.15
CA LEU A 21 -33.89 -22.49 29.68
C LEU A 21 -33.85 -21.03 29.19
N SER A 22 -34.58 -20.13 29.85
CA SER A 22 -34.59 -18.70 29.47
C SER A 22 -33.23 -18.05 29.69
N ALA A 23 -32.55 -18.36 30.80
CA ALA A 23 -31.20 -17.88 31.08
C ALA A 23 -30.20 -18.39 30.02
N LEU A 24 -30.26 -19.68 29.67
CA LEU A 24 -29.36 -20.28 28.69
C LEU A 24 -29.58 -19.74 27.27
N LEU A 25 -30.83 -19.49 26.87
CA LEU A 25 -31.18 -18.87 25.59
C LEU A 25 -30.71 -17.42 25.51
N THR A 26 -30.87 -16.66 26.59
CA THR A 26 -30.39 -15.28 26.68
C THR A 26 -28.87 -15.22 26.62
N GLN A 27 -28.19 -16.15 27.31
CA GLN A 27 -26.74 -16.24 27.32
C GLN A 27 -26.18 -16.63 25.94
N ARG A 28 -26.81 -17.59 25.24
CA ARG A 28 -26.45 -17.93 23.85
C ARG A 28 -26.73 -16.79 22.86
N ALA A 29 -27.81 -16.04 23.04
CA ALA A 29 -28.10 -14.87 22.21
C ALA A 29 -27.04 -13.77 22.42
N ALA A 30 -26.65 -13.53 23.67
CA ALA A 30 -25.59 -12.59 24.03
C ALA A 30 -24.21 -13.01 23.47
N ASP A 31 -23.85 -14.28 23.54
CA ASP A 31 -22.58 -14.79 23.00
C ASP A 31 -22.52 -14.70 21.46
N ARG A 32 -23.62 -14.98 20.76
CA ARG A 32 -23.70 -14.78 19.30
C ARG A 32 -23.63 -13.30 18.92
N SER A 33 -24.22 -12.40 19.72
CA SER A 33 -24.11 -10.95 19.50
C SER A 33 -22.67 -10.49 19.65
N ARG A 34 -22.00 -10.91 20.74
CA ARG A 34 -20.59 -10.59 21.02
C ARG A 34 -19.65 -11.14 19.94
N GLN A 35 -19.88 -12.36 19.45
CA GLN A 35 -19.09 -12.90 18.33
C GLN A 35 -19.26 -12.08 17.05
N ARG A 36 -20.49 -11.65 16.73
CA ARG A 36 -20.74 -10.80 15.54
C ARG A 36 -20.10 -9.42 15.69
N GLU A 37 -20.16 -8.82 16.86
CA GLU A 37 -19.49 -7.55 17.16
C GLU A 37 -17.96 -7.67 17.07
N ASN A 38 -17.37 -8.74 17.61
CA ASN A 38 -15.93 -8.99 17.50
C ASN A 38 -15.49 -9.19 16.05
N THR A 39 -16.19 -10.04 15.28
CA THR A 39 -15.86 -10.25 13.86
C THR A 39 -16.00 -8.96 13.04
N ARG A 40 -16.96 -8.09 13.39
CA ARG A 40 -17.09 -6.77 12.74
C ARG A 40 -15.92 -5.85 13.09
N ALA A 41 -15.56 -5.76 14.37
CA ALA A 41 -14.43 -4.97 14.82
C ALA A 41 -13.10 -5.44 14.20
N GLU A 42 -12.90 -6.75 14.08
CA GLU A 42 -11.73 -7.34 13.41
C GLU A 42 -11.67 -6.99 11.92
N ARG A 43 -12.80 -7.06 11.21
CA ARG A 43 -12.87 -6.67 9.79
C ARG A 43 -12.55 -5.19 9.58
N LEU A 44 -13.07 -4.31 10.43
CA LEU A 44 -12.78 -2.87 10.37
C LEU A 44 -11.28 -2.60 10.62
N ARG A 45 -10.68 -3.28 11.60
CA ARG A 45 -9.23 -3.17 11.86
C ARG A 45 -8.39 -3.67 10.69
N ALA A 46 -8.74 -4.81 10.11
CA ALA A 46 -8.04 -5.37 8.95
C ALA A 46 -8.08 -4.41 7.75
N ARG A 47 -9.25 -3.84 7.44
CA ARG A 47 -9.41 -2.86 6.35
C ARG A 47 -8.56 -1.61 6.56
N ARG A 48 -8.61 -1.01 7.76
CA ARG A 48 -7.78 0.15 8.10
C ARG A 48 -6.29 -0.17 7.96
N SER A 49 -5.86 -1.33 8.43
CA SER A 49 -4.46 -1.77 8.28
C SER A 49 -4.06 -1.96 6.81
N GLU A 50 -4.95 -2.47 5.97
CA GLU A 50 -4.71 -2.59 4.52
C GLU A 50 -4.62 -1.22 3.84
N ALA A 51 -5.50 -0.29 4.19
CA ALA A 51 -5.48 1.08 3.68
C ALA A 51 -4.20 1.83 4.08
N GLU A 52 -3.79 1.73 5.35
CA GLU A 52 -2.53 2.29 5.84
C GLU A 52 -1.31 1.68 5.13
N ALA A 53 -1.31 0.36 4.90
CA ALA A 53 -0.25 -0.31 4.16
C ALA A 53 -0.16 0.21 2.72
N ARG A 54 -1.29 0.33 2.01
CA ARG A 54 -1.32 0.89 0.65
C ARG A 54 -0.83 2.34 0.62
N HIS A 55 -1.25 3.16 1.58
CA HIS A 55 -0.77 4.53 1.72
C HIS A 55 0.75 4.58 1.88
N SER A 56 1.30 3.77 2.79
CA SER A 56 2.75 3.67 3.01
C SER A 56 3.49 3.26 1.74
N THR A 57 3.01 2.21 1.04
CA THR A 57 3.65 1.72 -0.18
C THR A 57 3.61 2.78 -1.30
N CYS A 58 2.50 3.51 -1.47
CA CYS A 58 2.41 4.63 -2.42
C CYS A 58 3.43 5.74 -2.12
N VAL A 59 3.57 6.11 -0.84
CA VAL A 59 4.54 7.12 -0.40
C VAL A 59 5.98 6.66 -0.64
N ALA A 60 6.30 5.42 -0.28
CA ALA A 60 7.61 4.82 -0.48
C ALA A 60 8.01 4.80 -1.97
N LEU A 61 7.13 4.27 -2.82
CA LEU A 61 7.39 4.21 -4.27
C LEU A 61 7.53 5.61 -4.88
N ASN A 62 6.67 6.57 -4.52
CA ASN A 62 6.79 7.93 -5.06
C ASN A 62 8.09 8.61 -4.63
N THR A 63 8.47 8.45 -3.37
CA THR A 63 9.68 9.06 -2.80
C THR A 63 10.91 8.48 -3.45
N ALA A 64 11.02 7.15 -3.49
CA ALA A 64 12.18 6.46 -4.03
C ALA A 64 12.36 6.74 -5.53
N ALA A 65 11.29 6.74 -6.32
CA ALA A 65 11.36 7.02 -7.75
C ALA A 65 11.81 8.46 -8.04
N ARG A 66 11.36 9.44 -7.24
CA ARG A 66 11.80 10.84 -7.36
C ARG A 66 13.25 11.02 -6.92
N GLN A 67 13.66 10.38 -5.84
CA GLN A 67 15.05 10.40 -5.38
C GLN A 67 15.98 9.78 -6.42
N TYR A 68 15.56 8.69 -7.06
CA TYR A 68 16.34 8.06 -8.11
C TYR A 68 16.46 8.96 -9.36
N LEU A 69 15.37 9.60 -9.81
CA LEU A 69 15.45 10.55 -10.92
C LEU A 69 16.28 11.80 -10.58
N ALA A 70 16.21 12.29 -9.33
CA ALA A 70 17.06 13.37 -8.86
C ALA A 70 18.54 12.98 -8.91
N ALA A 71 18.90 11.81 -8.37
CA ALA A 71 20.28 11.32 -8.44
C ALA A 71 20.77 11.07 -9.87
N LEU A 72 19.89 10.66 -10.78
CA LEU A 72 20.20 10.58 -12.23
C LEU A 72 20.45 11.97 -12.83
N THR A 73 19.69 12.98 -12.39
CA THR A 73 19.87 14.37 -12.83
C THR A 73 21.20 14.94 -12.31
N ASP A 74 21.55 14.65 -11.05
CA ASP A 74 22.86 15.01 -10.47
C ASP A 74 23.99 14.34 -11.26
N GLN A 75 23.86 13.04 -11.55
CA GLN A 75 24.83 12.32 -12.37
C GLN A 75 24.98 12.90 -13.79
N PHE A 76 23.89 13.38 -14.38
CA PHE A 76 23.92 14.06 -15.67
C PHE A 76 24.70 15.38 -15.57
N HIS A 77 24.49 16.17 -14.51
CA HIS A 77 25.25 17.41 -14.29
C HIS A 77 26.74 17.16 -14.04
N ALA A 78 27.07 16.08 -13.32
CA ALA A 78 28.45 15.66 -13.07
C ALA A 78 29.22 15.29 -14.36
N LEU A 79 28.54 14.98 -15.47
CA LEU A 79 29.22 14.74 -16.77
C LEU A 79 29.99 15.96 -17.29
N GLY A 80 29.57 17.17 -16.92
CA GLY A 80 30.17 18.43 -17.38
C GLY A 80 30.68 19.34 -16.26
N GLY A 81 30.64 18.88 -15.01
CA GLY A 81 30.92 19.68 -13.82
C GLY A 81 32.18 19.23 -13.06
N THR A 82 32.44 19.92 -11.93
CA THR A 82 33.56 19.63 -11.02
C THR A 82 33.13 18.85 -9.78
N GLU A 83 31.90 18.30 -9.78
CA GLU A 83 31.41 17.49 -8.66
C GLU A 83 32.26 16.22 -8.49
N ASP A 84 32.41 15.75 -7.25
CA ASP A 84 33.10 14.49 -6.97
C ASP A 84 32.33 13.33 -7.63
N PRO A 85 32.88 12.73 -8.71
CA PRO A 85 32.18 11.68 -9.45
C PRO A 85 31.91 10.44 -8.58
N GLY A 86 32.75 10.19 -7.57
CA GLY A 86 32.60 9.06 -6.66
C GLY A 86 31.40 9.23 -5.71
N LEU A 87 31.21 10.43 -5.17
CA LEU A 87 30.07 10.74 -4.30
C LEU A 87 28.75 10.67 -5.06
N VAL A 88 28.68 11.28 -6.26
CA VAL A 88 27.48 11.28 -7.10
C VAL A 88 27.13 9.85 -7.52
N ARG A 89 28.13 9.05 -7.92
CA ARG A 89 27.93 7.64 -8.26
C ARG A 89 27.38 6.82 -7.09
N ARG A 90 27.89 7.00 -5.86
CA ARG A 90 27.37 6.29 -4.68
C ARG A 90 25.91 6.62 -4.39
N ARG A 91 25.56 7.91 -4.35
CA ARG A 91 24.18 8.36 -4.14
C ARG A 91 23.22 7.82 -5.19
N LEU A 92 23.68 7.73 -6.45
CA LEU A 92 22.90 7.14 -7.54
C LEU A 92 22.61 5.65 -7.31
N VAL A 93 23.59 4.88 -6.86
CA VAL A 93 23.42 3.45 -6.57
C VAL A 93 22.47 3.26 -5.38
N GLU A 94 22.65 4.02 -4.31
CA GLU A 94 21.77 4.00 -3.13
C GLU A 94 20.32 4.30 -3.52
N ALA A 95 20.08 5.37 -4.30
CA ALA A 95 18.73 5.73 -4.74
C ALA A 95 18.11 4.67 -5.67
N ARG A 96 18.92 4.01 -6.51
CA ARG A 96 18.48 2.92 -7.38
C ARG A 96 18.01 1.71 -6.56
N ASP A 97 18.75 1.34 -5.53
CA ASP A 97 18.43 0.16 -4.72
C ASP A 97 17.20 0.42 -3.85
N LEU A 98 17.08 1.63 -3.28
CA LEU A 98 15.85 2.05 -2.60
C LEU A 98 14.62 2.03 -3.52
N HIS A 99 14.75 2.48 -4.77
CA HIS A 99 13.67 2.40 -5.76
C HIS A 99 13.28 0.96 -6.06
N ARG A 100 14.25 0.05 -6.22
CA ARG A 100 13.98 -1.37 -6.49
C ARG A 100 13.23 -2.04 -5.35
N GLU A 101 13.61 -1.76 -4.11
CA GLU A 101 12.93 -2.28 -2.93
C GLU A 101 11.48 -1.77 -2.86
N ALA A 102 11.28 -0.45 -2.98
CA ALA A 102 9.95 0.15 -2.97
C ALA A 102 9.06 -0.35 -4.14
N HIS A 103 9.66 -0.59 -5.31
CA HIS A 103 8.95 -1.11 -6.47
C HIS A 103 8.55 -2.58 -6.30
N ALA A 104 9.42 -3.42 -5.73
CA ALA A 104 9.08 -4.81 -5.40
C ALA A 104 7.95 -4.87 -4.35
N GLU A 105 7.98 -3.98 -3.35
CA GLU A 105 6.88 -3.87 -2.39
C GLU A 105 5.57 -3.45 -3.07
N ALA A 106 5.64 -2.49 -3.99
CA ALA A 106 4.48 -2.02 -4.75
C ALA A 106 3.84 -3.12 -5.60
N GLN A 107 4.63 -3.99 -6.23
CA GLN A 107 4.14 -5.11 -7.04
C GLN A 107 3.24 -6.09 -6.25
N LEU A 108 3.42 -6.16 -4.92
CA LEU A 108 2.63 -7.05 -4.06
C LEU A 108 1.34 -6.39 -3.53
N ARG A 109 1.23 -5.06 -3.61
CA ARG A 109 0.21 -4.30 -2.87
C ARG A 109 -0.63 -3.38 -3.73
N LEU A 110 -0.07 -2.85 -4.82
CA LEU A 110 -0.72 -1.85 -5.64
C LEU A 110 -1.47 -2.51 -6.81
N PRO A 111 -2.59 -1.91 -7.25
CA PRO A 111 -3.37 -2.43 -8.36
C PRO A 111 -2.66 -2.25 -9.70
N GLU A 112 -3.00 -3.11 -10.66
CA GLU A 112 -2.38 -3.19 -12.00
C GLU A 112 -2.33 -1.86 -12.74
N ARG A 113 -3.36 -1.01 -12.60
CA ARG A 113 -3.41 0.31 -13.23
C ARG A 113 -2.26 1.23 -12.79
N ILE A 114 -1.84 1.13 -11.53
CA ILE A 114 -0.69 1.88 -11.01
C ILE A 114 0.61 1.17 -11.43
N LEU A 115 0.64 -0.16 -11.37
CA LEU A 115 1.82 -0.94 -11.70
C LEU A 115 2.24 -0.76 -13.16
N GLY A 116 1.30 -0.69 -14.12
CA GLY A 116 1.63 -0.44 -15.52
C GLY A 116 2.43 0.85 -15.71
N ILE A 117 2.06 1.94 -15.02
CA ILE A 117 2.80 3.21 -15.09
C ILE A 117 4.10 3.13 -14.29
N ALA A 118 4.09 2.45 -13.14
CA ALA A 118 5.29 2.25 -12.32
C ALA A 118 6.37 1.46 -13.08
N ASP A 119 5.98 0.45 -13.86
CA ASP A 119 6.87 -0.36 -14.68
C ASP A 119 7.48 0.48 -15.82
N GLU A 120 6.67 1.31 -16.49
CA GLU A 120 7.16 2.25 -17.49
C GLU A 120 8.17 3.26 -16.93
N VAL A 121 7.93 3.75 -15.71
CA VAL A 121 8.86 4.61 -14.98
C VAL A 121 10.14 3.85 -14.63
N SER A 122 10.02 2.66 -14.02
CA SER A 122 11.16 1.81 -13.65
C SER A 122 12.05 1.48 -14.85
N HIS A 123 11.44 1.14 -15.98
CA HIS A 123 12.15 0.85 -17.22
C HIS A 123 12.89 2.07 -17.77
N GLY A 124 12.23 3.22 -17.81
CA GLY A 124 12.87 4.47 -18.27
C GLY A 124 14.00 4.92 -17.34
N LEU A 125 13.83 4.81 -16.01
CA LEU A 125 14.90 5.10 -15.05
C LEU A 125 16.12 4.18 -15.25
N GLY A 126 15.89 2.89 -15.50
CA GLY A 126 16.96 1.93 -15.81
C GLY A 126 17.68 2.21 -17.13
N THR A 127 16.93 2.64 -18.15
CA THR A 127 17.47 3.01 -19.46
C THR A 127 18.35 4.25 -19.36
N LEU A 128 17.86 5.30 -18.70
CA LEU A 128 18.60 6.53 -18.44
C LEU A 128 19.86 6.25 -17.61
N TYR A 129 19.76 5.44 -16.54
CA TYR A 129 20.92 5.01 -15.75
C TYR A 129 22.02 4.43 -16.63
N GLY A 130 21.66 3.45 -17.48
CA GLY A 130 22.61 2.82 -18.37
C GLY A 130 23.24 3.80 -19.36
N ARG A 131 22.45 4.74 -19.90
CA ARG A 131 22.96 5.80 -20.79
C ARG A 131 23.95 6.71 -20.08
N LEU A 132 23.61 7.19 -18.89
CA LEU A 132 24.48 8.09 -18.13
C LEU A 132 25.79 7.42 -17.70
N LEU A 133 25.77 6.14 -17.36
CA LEU A 133 27.00 5.38 -17.10
C LEU A 133 27.89 5.34 -18.34
N ARG A 134 27.33 4.95 -19.49
CA ARG A 134 28.08 4.86 -20.74
C ARG A 134 28.67 6.19 -21.17
N LEU A 135 27.93 7.29 -20.98
CA LEU A 135 28.43 8.64 -21.22
C LEU A 135 29.58 9.00 -20.27
N ALA A 136 29.43 8.71 -18.98
CA ALA A 136 30.46 8.98 -17.97
C ALA A 136 31.75 8.19 -18.20
N ASP A 137 31.62 6.94 -18.64
CA ASP A 137 32.74 6.02 -18.86
C ASP A 137 33.39 6.20 -20.25
N GLY A 138 32.92 7.16 -21.06
CA GLY A 138 33.44 7.42 -22.41
C GLY A 138 33.12 6.31 -23.43
N MET A 139 32.07 5.51 -23.18
CA MET A 139 31.63 4.39 -24.03
C MET A 139 30.19 4.57 -24.56
N PRO A 140 29.86 5.68 -25.25
CA PRO A 140 28.51 5.92 -25.76
C PRO A 140 28.11 4.89 -26.82
N ARG A 141 26.85 4.44 -26.78
CA ARG A 141 26.23 3.68 -27.89
C ARG A 141 25.65 4.64 -28.93
N PRO A 142 25.34 4.17 -30.16
CA PRO A 142 24.58 4.96 -31.13
C PRO A 142 23.30 5.53 -30.49
N GLY A 143 23.13 6.84 -30.57
CA GLY A 143 22.01 7.57 -29.96
C GLY A 143 22.23 8.05 -28.53
N ASP A 144 23.28 7.60 -27.84
CA ASP A 144 23.65 8.17 -26.54
C ASP A 144 24.28 9.55 -26.76
N SER A 145 23.61 10.58 -26.22
CA SER A 145 24.12 11.94 -26.18
C SER A 145 23.62 12.65 -24.94
N PRO A 146 24.30 13.70 -24.46
CA PRO A 146 23.78 14.55 -23.38
C PRO A 146 22.40 15.12 -23.70
N THR A 147 22.15 15.53 -24.94
CA THR A 147 20.85 16.04 -25.39
C THR A 147 19.75 14.97 -25.28
N ALA A 148 20.03 13.74 -25.73
CA ALA A 148 19.08 12.64 -25.60
C ALA A 148 18.81 12.27 -24.13
N ALA A 149 19.85 12.28 -23.28
CA ALA A 149 19.69 12.05 -21.85
C ALA A 149 18.83 13.14 -21.19
N LYS A 150 19.03 14.41 -21.53
CA LYS A 150 18.22 15.51 -21.02
C LYS A 150 16.74 15.38 -21.41
N ALA A 151 16.46 15.05 -22.66
CA ALA A 151 15.10 14.82 -23.13
C ALA A 151 14.41 13.67 -22.38
N GLU A 152 15.14 12.57 -22.12
CA GLU A 152 14.62 11.45 -21.34
C GLU A 152 14.35 11.81 -19.88
N ILE A 153 15.19 12.63 -19.24
CA ILE A 153 14.95 13.18 -17.89
C ILE A 153 13.62 13.95 -17.85
N ASP A 154 13.37 14.81 -18.84
CA ASP A 154 12.15 15.61 -18.88
C ASP A 154 10.89 14.74 -19.03
N VAL A 155 10.94 13.74 -19.91
CA VAL A 155 9.87 12.74 -20.08
C VAL A 155 9.63 11.96 -18.79
N LEU A 156 10.69 11.56 -18.08
CA LEU A 156 10.57 10.82 -16.81
C LEU A 156 9.93 11.66 -15.71
N TRP A 157 10.23 12.96 -15.64
CA TRP A 157 9.55 13.86 -14.70
C TRP A 157 8.05 13.95 -14.96
N ASP A 158 7.62 13.96 -16.23
CA ASP A 158 6.21 13.90 -16.60
C ASP A 158 5.56 12.57 -16.21
N ARG A 159 6.22 11.44 -16.46
CA ARG A 159 5.71 10.12 -16.07
C ARG A 159 5.57 10.00 -14.55
N LEU A 160 6.52 10.53 -13.77
CA LEU A 160 6.40 10.57 -12.30
C LEU A 160 5.23 11.45 -11.82
N ARG A 161 4.90 12.53 -12.54
CA ARG A 161 3.69 13.33 -12.26
C ARG A 161 2.42 12.51 -12.49
N THR A 162 2.37 11.77 -13.59
CA THR A 162 1.26 10.86 -13.92
C THR A 162 1.11 9.75 -12.87
N LEU A 163 2.19 9.04 -12.54
CA LEU A 163 2.20 8.00 -11.51
C LEU A 163 1.64 8.51 -10.17
N ARG A 164 2.10 9.69 -9.74
CA ARG A 164 1.62 10.32 -8.51
C ARG A 164 0.12 10.63 -8.55
N ARG A 165 -0.42 11.03 -9.72
CA ARG A 165 -1.84 11.33 -9.86
C ARG A 165 -2.68 10.07 -9.64
N GLU A 166 -2.31 8.97 -10.31
CA GLU A 166 -3.00 7.68 -10.17
C GLU A 166 -2.95 7.15 -8.74
N MET A 167 -1.78 7.23 -8.08
CA MET A 167 -1.67 6.88 -6.65
C MET A 167 -2.62 7.70 -5.77
N ARG A 168 -2.76 9.01 -6.02
CA ARG A 168 -3.68 9.85 -5.24
C ARG A 168 -5.14 9.52 -5.52
N GLU A 169 -5.46 9.07 -6.72
CA GLU A 169 -6.82 8.64 -7.07
C GLU A 169 -7.15 7.31 -6.37
N GLU A 170 -6.25 6.33 -6.38
CA GLU A 170 -6.39 5.08 -5.60
C GLU A 170 -6.59 5.32 -4.10
N LEU A 171 -5.79 6.21 -3.51
CA LEU A 171 -5.93 6.52 -2.07
C LEU A 171 -7.27 7.19 -1.77
N ARG A 172 -7.78 8.06 -2.66
CA ARG A 172 -9.11 8.68 -2.50
C ARG A 172 -10.25 7.70 -2.70
N GLU A 173 -10.06 6.67 -3.50
CA GLU A 173 -11.04 5.58 -3.68
C GLU A 173 -11.07 4.73 -2.42
N THR A 174 -9.90 4.34 -1.90
CA THR A 174 -9.78 3.61 -0.63
C THR A 174 -10.44 4.38 0.53
N ASP A 175 -10.19 5.69 0.66
CA ASP A 175 -10.82 6.55 1.68
C ASP A 175 -12.35 6.70 1.55
N ARG A 176 -12.87 6.52 0.32
CA ARG A 176 -14.32 6.59 0.06
C ARG A 176 -14.99 5.28 0.44
N ASP A 177 -14.37 4.16 0.08
CA ASP A 177 -14.86 2.82 0.43
C ASP A 177 -14.90 2.62 1.95
N ASP A 178 -13.87 3.10 2.67
CA ASP A 178 -13.84 3.06 4.13
C ASP A 178 -14.97 3.89 4.76
N ARG A 179 -15.24 5.09 4.25
CA ARG A 179 -16.33 5.95 4.75
C ARG A 179 -17.72 5.40 4.45
N GLN A 180 -17.93 4.77 3.30
CA GLN A 180 -19.20 4.11 2.99
C GLN A 180 -19.43 2.91 3.92
N ALA A 181 -18.39 2.13 4.20
CA ALA A 181 -18.47 1.01 5.12
C ALA A 181 -18.74 1.40 6.58
N GLU A 182 -18.36 2.62 6.99
CA GLU A 182 -18.69 3.17 8.32
C GLU A 182 -20.10 3.79 8.38
N GLY A 183 -20.64 4.27 7.25
CA GLY A 183 -21.97 4.89 7.17
C GLY A 183 -23.14 3.89 7.03
N ASP A 184 -22.87 2.68 6.53
CA ASP A 184 -23.83 1.56 6.48
C ASP A 184 -23.98 0.82 7.84
N VAL A 185 -23.46 1.40 8.93
CA VAL A 185 -23.47 0.85 10.31
C VAL A 185 -24.65 1.34 11.12
#